data_AF-A0A9E4X4Z1-F1
#
_entry.id   AF-A0A9E4X4Z1-F1
#
_cell.length_a   1.000
_cell.length_b   1.000
_cell.length_c   1.000
_cell.angle_alpha   90.00
_cell.angle_beta   90.00
_cell.angle_gamma   90.00
#
_symmetry.space_group_name_H-M   'P 1'
#
loop_
_entity.id
_entity.type
_entity.pdbx_description
1 polymer ?
#
loop_
_entity_poly.entity_id
_entity_poly.type
_entity_poly.pdbx_seq_one_letter_code
_entity_poly.pdbx_strand_id
1 'polypeptide(L)'
;MAGLINAVLTIFTIAIFARVILTFIIPMSGNRPHPIVISISTLVNQVTEPVLGPVRRSLPTFGGMDFSPMVVLIVLIVLRKVVEAVL
;
A
#
# COMPACT_ATOMS: atom_id res chain seq x y z
N MET A 1 -8.35 -10.02 -21.30
CA MET A 1 -7.52 -8.87 -20.86
C MET A 1 -7.96 -8.29 -19.53
N ALA A 2 -9.26 -8.11 -19.27
CA ALA A 2 -9.78 -7.63 -17.98
C ALA A 2 -9.27 -8.43 -16.75
N GLY A 3 -9.17 -9.77 -16.86
CA GLY A 3 -8.70 -10.62 -15.76
C GLY A 3 -7.27 -10.34 -15.29
N LEU A 4 -6.34 -10.06 -16.22
CA LEU A 4 -4.95 -9.72 -15.89
C LEU A 4 -4.88 -8.37 -15.15
N ILE A 5 -5.61 -7.37 -15.62
CA ILE A 5 -5.66 -6.04 -14.98
C ILE A 5 -6.25 -6.16 -13.57
N ASN A 6 -7.35 -6.90 -13.41
CA ASN A 6 -7.96 -7.14 -12.11
C ASN A 6 -7.03 -7.89 -11.16
N ALA A 7 -6.24 -8.86 -11.66
CA ALA A 7 -5.24 -9.55 -10.85
C ALA A 7 -4.17 -8.58 -10.35
N VAL A 8 -3.63 -7.71 -11.23
CA VAL A 8 -2.63 -6.70 -10.86
C VAL A 8 -3.20 -5.72 -9.82
N LEU A 9 -4.40 -5.19 -10.04
CA LEU A 9 -5.07 -4.29 -9.09
C LEU A 9 -5.30 -4.95 -7.74
N THR A 10 -5.65 -6.23 -7.72
CA THR A 10 -5.85 -7.01 -6.49
C THR A 10 -4.54 -7.19 -5.73
N ILE A 11 -3.46 -7.59 -6.42
CA ILE A 11 -2.13 -7.75 -5.81
C ILE A 11 -1.66 -6.43 -5.21
N PHE A 12 -1.83 -5.32 -5.94
CA PHE A 12 -1.43 -4.00 -5.45
C PHE A 12 -2.27 -3.57 -4.23
N THR A 13 -3.57 -3.85 -4.24
CA THR A 13 -4.46 -3.60 -3.10
C THR A 13 -3.99 -4.37 -1.87
N ILE A 14 -3.68 -5.67 -2.02
CA ILE A 14 -3.15 -6.51 -0.92
C ILE A 14 -1.82 -5.97 -0.41
N ALA A 15 -0.91 -5.56 -1.29
CA ALA A 15 0.38 -5.01 -0.90
C ALA A 15 0.23 -3.72 -0.07
N ILE A 16 -0.70 -2.84 -0.44
CA ILE A 16 -0.98 -1.63 0.35
C ILE A 16 -1.61 -1.98 1.69
N PHE A 17 -2.56 -2.93 1.74
CA PHE A 17 -3.10 -3.41 3.00
C PHE A 17 -2.02 -4.01 3.91
N ALA A 18 -1.12 -4.82 3.36
CA ALA A 18 0.04 -5.35 4.09
C ALA A 18 0.89 -4.22 4.65
N ARG A 19 1.13 -3.15 3.87
CA ARG A 19 1.87 -1.96 4.34
C ARG A 19 1.19 -1.33 5.56
N VAL A 20 -0.12 -1.08 5.48
CA VAL A 20 -0.90 -0.51 6.60
C VAL A 20 -0.79 -1.41 7.83
N ILE A 21 -1.00 -2.71 7.68
CA ILE A 21 -0.88 -3.66 8.80
C ILE A 21 0.52 -3.61 9.42
N LEU A 22 1.57 -3.60 8.60
CA LEU A 22 2.96 -3.56 9.07
C LEU A 22 3.29 -2.27 9.83
N THR A 23 2.68 -1.13 9.48
CA THR A 23 2.85 0.12 10.24
C THR A 23 2.33 0.02 11.67
N PHE A 24 1.36 -0.86 11.95
CA PHE A 24 0.88 -1.11 13.31
C PHE A 24 1.65 -2.25 14.00
N ILE A 25 2.02 -3.30 13.26
CA ILE A 25 2.72 -4.46 13.83
C ILE A 25 4.15 -4.11 14.29
N ILE A 26 4.90 -3.34 13.51
CA ILE A 26 6.32 -3.07 13.83
C ILE A 26 6.46 -2.32 15.16
N PRO A 27 5.72 -1.22 15.43
CA PRO A 27 5.74 -0.56 16.73
C PRO A 27 5.27 -1.45 17.88
N MET A 28 4.27 -2.32 17.65
CA MET A 28 3.78 -3.28 18.65
C MET A 28 4.81 -4.35 19.03
N SER A 29 5.79 -4.63 18.16
CA SER A 29 6.84 -5.63 18.42
C SER A 29 7.92 -5.17 19.42
N GLY A 30 7.84 -3.94 19.93
CA GLY A 30 8.81 -3.37 20.86
C GLY A 30 10.17 -3.08 20.23
N ASN A 31 11.23 -3.02 21.05
CA ASN A 31 12.56 -2.58 20.61
C ASN A 31 13.29 -3.54 19.65
N ARG A 32 12.81 -4.77 19.43
CA ARG A 32 13.46 -5.77 18.58
C ARG A 32 12.44 -6.53 17.72
N PRO A 33 12.01 -5.96 16.59
CA PRO A 33 11.14 -6.66 15.65
C PRO A 33 11.80 -7.91 15.09
N HIS A 34 11.01 -8.96 14.86
CA HIS A 34 11.51 -10.20 14.26
C HIS A 34 12.07 -9.94 12.85
N PRO A 35 13.25 -10.50 12.47
CA PRO A 35 13.90 -10.22 11.18
C PRO A 35 12.99 -10.44 9.97
N ILE A 36 12.15 -11.48 10.02
CA ILE A 36 11.17 -11.78 8.96
C ILE A 36 10.20 -10.62 8.73
N VAL A 37 9.71 -9.97 9.79
CA VAL A 37 8.77 -8.84 9.69
C VAL A 37 9.44 -7.65 9.01
N ILE A 38 10.71 -7.39 9.35
CA ILE A 38 11.50 -6.31 8.74
C ILE A 38 11.74 -6.59 7.25
N SER A 39 12.10 -7.83 6.90
CA SER A 39 12.30 -8.22 5.49
C SER A 39 11.03 -8.08 4.67
N ILE A 40 9.89 -8.56 5.18
CA ILE A 40 8.59 -8.42 4.52
C ILE A 40 8.23 -6.94 4.36
N SER A 41 8.41 -6.13 5.41
CA SER A 41 8.16 -4.69 5.34
C SER A 41 9.03 -3.99 4.30
N THR A 42 10.30 -4.36 4.21
CA THR A 42 11.22 -3.80 3.21
C THR A 42 10.75 -4.14 1.80
N LEU A 43 10.37 -5.39 1.53
CA LEU A 43 9.85 -5.82 0.22
C LEU A 43 8.54 -5.10 -0.13
N VAL A 44 7.59 -5.04 0.80
CA VAL A 44 6.31 -4.34 0.59
C VAL A 44 6.54 -2.85 0.32
N ASN A 45 7.45 -2.22 1.06
CA ASN A 45 7.80 -0.83 0.82
C ASN A 45 8.42 -0.63 -0.56
N GLN A 46 9.38 -1.47 -0.99
CA GLN A 46 9.99 -1.34 -2.31
C GLN A 46 8.97 -1.46 -3.45
N VAL A 47 7.99 -2.36 -3.33
CA VAL A 47 6.95 -2.55 -4.35
C VAL A 47 5.96 -1.38 -4.37
N THR A 48 5.62 -0.82 -3.21
CA THR A 48 4.57 0.19 -3.09
C THR A 48 5.08 1.64 -3.14
N GLU A 49 6.37 1.88 -2.89
CA GLU A 49 6.99 3.21 -2.85
C GLU A 49 6.87 4.01 -4.16
N PRO A 50 7.00 3.41 -5.37
CA PRO A 50 6.82 4.16 -6.61
C PRO A 50 5.44 4.83 -6.75
N VAL A 51 4.42 4.25 -6.11
CA VAL A 51 3.05 4.77 -6.15
C VAL A 51 2.75 5.61 -4.90
N LEU A 52 3.15 5.14 -3.71
CA LEU A 52 2.88 5.85 -2.46
C LEU A 52 3.78 7.07 -2.24
N GLY A 53 5.02 7.03 -2.72
CA GLY A 53 5.99 8.12 -2.57
C GLY A 53 5.52 9.44 -3.18
N PRO A 54 5.10 9.47 -4.46
CA PRO A 54 4.53 10.67 -5.07
C PRO A 54 3.29 11.19 -4.33
N VAL A 55 2.37 10.30 -3.94
CA VAL A 55 1.16 10.69 -3.20
C VAL A 55 1.50 11.26 -1.82
N ARG A 56 2.47 10.66 -1.12
CA ARG A 56 2.94 11.12 0.19
C ARG A 56 3.53 12.53 0.12
N ARG A 57 4.26 12.86 -0.97
CA ARG A 57 4.82 14.20 -1.17
C ARG A 57 3.75 15.28 -1.39
N SER A 58 2.60 14.90 -1.92
CA SER A 58 1.47 15.80 -2.14
C SER A 58 0.60 15.99 -0.89
N LEU A 59 0.73 15.12 0.12
CA LEU A 59 -0.02 15.22 1.36
C LEU A 59 0.75 16.01 2.42
N PRO A 60 0.08 16.88 3.19
CA PRO A 60 0.71 17.51 4.34
C PRO A 60 1.10 16.44 5.38
N THR A 61 2.20 16.66 6.09
CA THR A 61 2.72 15.68 7.05
C THR A 61 1.86 15.68 8.31
N PHE A 62 1.09 14.61 8.54
CA PHE A 62 0.25 14.46 9.72
C PHE A 62 0.97 13.69 10.82
N GLY A 63 1.78 14.38 11.62
CA GLY A 63 2.31 13.84 12.88
C GLY A 63 3.14 12.54 12.76
N GLY A 64 3.81 12.31 11.62
CA GLY A 64 4.61 11.11 11.37
C GLY A 64 3.82 9.88 10.90
N MET A 65 2.49 9.97 10.77
CA MET A 65 1.64 8.91 10.22
C MET A 65 1.47 9.08 8.71
N ASP A 66 1.70 8.00 7.95
CA ASP A 66 1.56 7.99 6.50
C ASP A 66 0.10 7.70 6.09
N PHE A 67 -0.62 8.72 5.66
CA PHE A 67 -1.99 8.60 5.11
C PHE A 67 -2.03 8.32 3.60
N SER A 68 -0.89 8.30 2.92
CA SER A 68 -0.84 7.97 1.48
C SER A 68 -1.48 6.62 1.12
N PRO A 69 -1.42 5.55 1.95
CA PRO A 69 -2.09 4.29 1.66
C PRO A 69 -3.60 4.44 1.48
N MET A 70 -4.25 5.28 2.30
CA MET A 70 -5.70 5.49 2.23
C MET A 70 -6.09 6.16 0.92
N VAL A 71 -5.34 7.19 0.52
CA VAL A 71 -5.57 7.90 -0.74
C VAL A 71 -5.40 6.95 -1.92
N VAL A 72 -4.32 6.15 -1.93
CA VAL A 72 -4.09 5.19 -3.03
C VAL A 72 -5.14 4.08 -3.07
N LEU A 73 -5.63 3.59 -1.92
CA LEU A 73 -6.73 2.62 -1.88
C LEU A 73 -8.00 3.17 -2.52
N ILE A 74 -8.36 4.43 -2.22
CA ILE A 74 -9.52 5.08 -2.84
C ILE A 74 -9.33 5.15 -4.37
N VAL A 75 -8.15 5.58 -4.83
CA VAL A 75 -7.82 5.64 -6.26
C VAL A 75 -7.92 4.25 -6.92
N LEU A 76 -7.40 3.20 -6.28
CA LEU A 76 -7.48 1.83 -6.79
C LEU A 76 -8.92 1.32 -6.90
N ILE A 77 -9.79 1.64 -5.93
CA ILE A 77 -11.21 1.27 -5.97
C ILE A 77 -11.89 1.92 -7.18
N VAL A 78 -11.64 3.22 -7.39
CA VAL A 78 -12.18 3.94 -8.54
C VAL A 78 -11.65 3.36 -9.86
N LEU A 79 -10.33 3.15 -9.96
CA LEU A 79 -9.70 2.56 -11.15
C LEU A 79 -10.29 1.19 -11.47
N ARG A 80 -10.49 0.34 -10.46
CA ARG A 80 -11.10 -0.98 -10.65
C ARG A 80 -12.51 -0.87 -11.22
N LYS A 81 -13.36 0.00 -10.65
CA LYS A 81 -14.72 0.21 -11.17
C LYS A 81 -14.73 0.73 -12.60
N VAL A 82 -13.81 1.63 -12.95
CA VAL A 82 -13.69 2.15 -14.32
C VAL A 82 -13.25 1.05 -15.29
N VAL A 83 -12.26 0.24 -14.91
CA VAL A 83 -11.79 -0.89 -15.73
C VAL A 83 -12.91 -1.90 -15.96
N GLU A 84 -13.64 -2.28 -14.91
CA GLU A 84 -14.77 -3.21 -15.00
C GLU A 84 -15.96 -2.64 -15.79
N ALA A 85 -16.11 -1.31 -15.87
CA ALA A 85 -17.17 -0.68 -16.65
C ALA A 85 -16.82 -0.56 -18.16
N VAL A 86 -15.54 -0.56 -18.52
CA VAL A 86 -15.07 -0.30 -19.89
C VAL A 86 -14.69 -1.58 -20.64
N LEU A 87 -14.21 -2.61 -19.94
CA LEU A 87 -13.75 -3.88 -20.51
C LEU A 87 -14.74 -5.03 -20.31
#